data_AF-A0AAV5V8F7-F1
#
_entry.id   AF-A0AAV5V8F7-F1
#
_cell.length_a   1.000
_cell.length_b   1.000
_cell.length_c   1.000
_cell.angle_alpha   90.00
_cell.angle_beta   90.00
_cell.angle_gamma   90.00
#
_symmetry.space_group_name_H-M   'P 1'
#
loop_
_entity.id
_entity.type
_entity.pdbx_description
1 polymer ?
#
loop_
_entity_poly.entity_id
_entity_poly.type
_entity_poly.pdbx_seq_one_letter_code
_entity_poly.pdbx_strand_id
1 'polypeptide(L)'
;LLLIPDSPDRQPLAFINALVNVIDKRDWKGNEGELIECLSLLLDALSSLSINNLPVRMANSWSNDELYGGNEELKKAIIDLSSLLVDRLSSLCRNRPQDSHAFISHLLIRCEPTESSISFVSSLLNSLGRSIPMKSQLNAVVRLIRGNEKWRRNIQV
;
A
#
# COMPACT_ATOMS: atom_id res chain seq x y z
N LEU A 1 11.50 7.81 10.43
CA LEU A 1 11.24 9.23 10.74
C LEU A 1 10.10 9.67 9.83
N LEU A 2 8.85 9.63 10.31
CA LEU A 2 7.71 10.20 9.58
C LEU A 2 7.00 11.13 10.56
N LEU A 3 7.48 12.38 10.55
CA LEU A 3 6.83 13.53 11.15
C LEU A 3 5.72 13.95 10.19
N ILE A 4 4.50 13.53 10.46
CA ILE A 4 3.35 14.27 9.99
C ILE A 4 2.42 14.39 11.19
N PRO A 5 2.61 15.41 12.04
CA PRO A 5 1.64 15.69 13.07
C PRO A 5 0.46 16.33 12.34
N ASP A 6 -0.59 15.55 12.11
CA ASP A 6 -1.90 16.19 12.05
C ASP A 6 -2.04 17.03 13.33
N SER A 7 -2.54 18.27 13.20
CA SER A 7 -2.85 19.05 14.40
C SER A 7 -3.83 18.24 15.25
N PRO A 8 -3.72 18.25 16.59
CA PRO A 8 -4.74 17.65 17.46
C PRO A 8 -6.16 18.18 17.19
N ASP A 9 -6.27 19.37 16.59
CA ASP A 9 -7.55 19.98 16.18
C ASP A 9 -8.10 19.46 14.84
N ARG A 10 -7.41 18.53 14.17
CA ARG A 10 -7.79 17.97 12.88
C ARG A 10 -8.14 16.49 13.00
N GLN A 11 -8.96 16.04 12.06
CA GLN A 11 -9.28 14.62 11.92
C GLN A 11 -8.01 13.79 11.65
N PRO A 12 -7.96 12.52 12.10
CA PRO A 12 -6.86 11.62 11.76
C PRO A 12 -6.60 11.55 10.26
N LEU A 13 -5.32 11.45 9.88
CA LEU A 13 -4.84 11.36 8.50
C LEU A 13 -5.15 12.60 7.63
N ALA A 14 -5.35 13.78 8.22
CA ALA A 14 -5.73 14.99 7.47
C ALA A 14 -4.71 15.34 6.37
N PHE A 15 -3.41 15.19 6.63
CA PHE A 15 -2.39 15.38 5.59
C PHE A 15 -2.46 14.33 4.48
N ILE A 16 -2.63 13.04 4.81
CA ILE A 16 -2.74 11.98 3.80
C ILE A 16 -4.01 12.20 2.96
N ASN A 17 -5.12 12.55 3.58
CA ASN A 17 -6.35 12.92 2.89
C ASN A 17 -6.17 14.13 1.98
N ALA A 18 -5.37 15.13 2.38
CA ALA A 18 -5.03 16.24 1.50
C ALA A 18 -4.23 15.77 0.26
N LEU A 19 -3.28 14.85 0.43
CA LEU A 19 -2.55 14.26 -0.70
C LEU A 19 -3.46 13.45 -1.63
N VAL A 20 -4.37 12.64 -1.09
CA VAL A 20 -5.39 11.91 -1.87
C VAL A 20 -6.21 12.89 -2.71
N ASN A 21 -6.68 13.97 -2.09
CA ASN A 21 -7.44 15.01 -2.79
C ASN A 21 -6.63 15.68 -3.92
N VAL A 22 -5.32 15.86 -3.77
CA VAL A 22 -4.46 16.40 -4.83
C VAL A 22 -4.31 15.39 -5.97
N ILE A 23 -4.11 14.11 -5.64
CA ILE A 23 -4.06 13.02 -6.64
C ILE A 23 -5.38 12.98 -7.42
N ASP A 24 -6.52 13.07 -6.75
CA ASP A 24 -7.84 12.95 -7.38
C ASP A 24 -8.19 14.10 -8.32
N LYS A 25 -7.60 15.28 -8.10
CA LYS A 25 -7.81 16.45 -8.95
C LYS A 25 -6.95 16.46 -10.20
N ARG A 26 -5.89 15.65 -10.25
CA ARG A 26 -5.00 15.57 -11.42
C ARG A 26 -5.64 14.68 -12.50
N ASP A 27 -5.53 15.10 -13.76
CA ASP A 27 -5.83 14.22 -14.89
C ASP A 27 -4.65 13.27 -15.12
N TRP A 28 -4.92 11.97 -15.07
CA TRP A 28 -3.93 10.90 -15.17
C TRP A 28 -3.90 10.23 -16.54
N LYS A 29 -4.68 10.71 -17.52
CA LYS A 29 -4.75 10.12 -18.84
C LYS A 29 -3.35 10.04 -19.49
N GLY A 30 -2.89 8.81 -19.76
CA GLY A 30 -1.58 8.53 -20.33
C GLY A 30 -0.42 8.50 -19.32
N ASN A 31 -0.66 8.83 -18.05
CA ASN A 31 0.31 8.82 -16.96
C ASN A 31 -0.15 7.88 -15.82
N GLU A 32 -0.86 6.80 -16.15
CA GLU A 32 -1.44 5.91 -15.13
C GLU A 32 -0.38 5.18 -14.30
N GLY A 33 0.84 5.01 -14.82
CA GLY A 33 1.97 4.46 -14.05
C GLY A 33 2.36 5.36 -12.88
N GLU A 34 2.44 6.67 -13.09
CA GLU A 34 2.70 7.64 -12.02
C GLU A 34 1.58 7.62 -10.96
N LEU A 35 0.32 7.42 -11.39
CA LEU A 35 -0.81 7.27 -10.45
C LEU A 35 -0.62 6.04 -9.55
N ILE A 36 -0.23 4.90 -10.12
CA ILE A 36 0.04 3.67 -9.37
C ILE A 36 1.18 3.90 -8.36
N GLU A 37 2.25 4.57 -8.77
CA GLU A 37 3.37 4.92 -7.88
C GLU A 37 2.92 5.84 -6.74
N CYS A 38 2.17 6.90 -7.04
CA CYS A 38 1.65 7.83 -6.03
C CYS A 38 0.77 7.12 -5.00
N LEU A 39 -0.17 6.29 -5.46
CA LEU A 39 -1.05 5.53 -4.56
C LEU A 39 -0.26 4.50 -3.73
N SER A 40 0.78 3.91 -4.29
CA SER A 40 1.67 2.98 -3.57
C SER A 40 2.49 3.70 -2.49
N LEU A 41 2.97 4.92 -2.76
CA LEU A 41 3.65 5.76 -1.76
C LEU A 41 2.73 6.16 -0.60
N LEU A 42 1.45 6.41 -0.87
CA LEU A 42 0.47 6.66 0.19
C LEU A 42 0.25 5.43 1.06
N LEU A 43 0.23 4.23 0.48
CA LEU A 43 0.19 2.99 1.26
C LEU A 43 1.47 2.79 2.10
N ASP A 44 2.65 3.14 1.58
CA ASP A 44 3.91 3.11 2.37
C ASP A 44 3.85 4.07 3.57
N ALA A 45 3.27 5.26 3.37
CA ALA A 45 3.05 6.22 4.44
C ALA A 45 2.09 5.67 5.50
N LEU A 46 0.94 5.11 5.10
CA LEU A 46 -0.04 4.49 6.00
C LEU A 46 0.53 3.29 6.76
N SER A 47 1.29 2.43 6.08
CA SER A 47 1.99 1.31 6.71
C SER A 47 2.96 1.81 7.78
N SER A 48 3.71 2.87 7.50
CA SER A 48 4.63 3.48 8.47
C SER A 48 3.91 4.06 9.70
N LEU A 49 2.69 4.56 9.53
CA LEU A 49 1.83 5.05 10.61
C LEU A 49 1.23 3.92 11.47
N SER A 50 1.16 2.70 10.95
CA SER A 50 0.64 1.53 11.69
C SER A 50 1.68 0.83 12.59
N ILE A 51 2.94 1.28 12.55
CA ILE A 51 4.02 0.69 13.33
C ILE A 51 3.92 1.15 14.79
N ASN A 52 3.46 0.27 15.68
CA ASN A 52 3.28 0.55 17.11
C ASN A 52 4.56 0.90 17.88
N ASN A 53 5.74 0.57 17.34
CA ASN A 53 7.03 0.77 17.99
C ASN A 53 8.10 1.12 16.95
N LEU A 54 8.38 2.42 16.78
CA LEU A 54 9.51 2.85 15.99
C LEU A 54 10.83 2.62 16.77
N PRO A 55 11.86 2.00 16.15
CA PRO A 55 13.11 1.65 16.83
C PRO A 55 13.94 2.88 17.24
N VAL A 56 13.62 4.05 16.72
CA VAL A 56 14.26 5.33 17.05
C VAL A 56 13.17 6.36 17.33
N ARG A 57 13.16 6.89 18.55
CA ARG A 57 12.31 8.02 18.97
C ARG A 57 13.15 9.28 19.02
N MET A 58 12.69 10.35 18.41
CA MET A 58 13.31 11.67 18.60
C MET A 58 12.86 12.22 19.95
N ALA A 59 13.80 12.70 20.76
CA ALA A 59 13.47 13.42 21.98
C ALA A 59 12.73 14.72 21.63
N ASN A 60 11.69 15.06 22.39
CA ASN A 60 10.84 16.26 22.22
C ASN A 60 10.06 16.34 20.89
N SER A 61 9.77 15.21 20.23
CA SER A 61 8.84 15.18 19.11
C SER A 61 7.51 14.58 19.54
N TRP A 62 6.39 15.26 19.25
CA TRP A 62 5.06 14.63 19.28
C TRP A 62 5.04 13.54 18.22
N SER A 63 5.27 12.30 18.65
CA SER A 63 5.18 11.16 17.76
C SER A 63 3.71 10.78 17.55
N ASN A 64 3.37 10.19 16.40
CA ASN A 64 2.01 9.70 16.18
C ASN A 64 1.64 8.59 17.18
N ASP A 65 2.62 7.88 17.74
CA ASP A 65 2.43 6.99 18.91
C ASP A 65 2.04 7.76 20.19
N GLU A 66 2.48 9.01 20.36
CA GLU A 66 2.16 9.84 21.52
C GLU A 66 0.82 10.58 21.36
N LEU A 67 0.49 11.00 20.13
CA LEU A 67 -0.79 11.63 19.79
C LEU A 67 -1.94 10.62 19.63
N TYR A 68 -1.65 9.44 19.10
CA TYR A 68 -2.65 8.47 18.66
C TYR A 68 -2.28 7.01 18.99
N GLY A 69 -1.24 6.74 19.78
CA GLY A 69 -0.88 5.38 20.16
C GLY A 69 -2.02 4.70 20.90
N GLY A 70 -2.61 3.71 20.26
CA GLY A 70 -3.80 3.03 20.78
C GLY A 70 -5.13 3.73 20.50
N ASN A 71 -5.14 4.88 19.80
CA ASN A 71 -6.37 5.53 19.37
C ASN A 71 -7.03 4.68 18.27
N GLU A 72 -8.13 4.02 18.63
CA GLU A 72 -8.91 3.17 17.73
C GLU A 72 -9.47 3.93 16.53
N GLU A 73 -9.69 5.25 16.63
CA GLU A 73 -10.12 6.09 15.51
C GLU A 73 -9.02 6.25 14.46
N LEU A 74 -7.76 6.46 14.87
CA LEU A 74 -6.64 6.50 13.93
C LEU A 74 -6.45 5.13 13.28
N LYS A 75 -6.46 4.05 14.06
CA LYS A 75 -6.30 2.68 13.52
C LYS A 75 -7.38 2.37 12.49
N LYS A 76 -8.63 2.70 12.81
CA LYS A 76 -9.75 2.54 11.89
C LYS A 76 -9.57 3.39 10.63
N ALA A 77 -9.19 4.66 10.77
CA ALA A 77 -8.94 5.55 9.63
C ALA A 77 -7.82 5.01 8.72
N ILE A 78 -6.74 4.45 9.29
CA ILE A 78 -5.66 3.81 8.53
C ILE A 78 -6.19 2.60 7.76
N ILE A 79 -6.97 1.73 8.41
CA ILE A 79 -7.54 0.53 7.78
C ILE A 79 -8.49 0.91 6.63
N ASP A 80 -9.41 1.84 6.89
CA ASP A 80 -10.42 2.26 5.92
C ASP A 80 -9.76 2.90 4.69
N LEU A 81 -8.80 3.81 4.90
CA LEU A 81 -8.09 4.47 3.80
C LEU A 81 -7.16 3.52 3.05
N SER A 82 -6.47 2.62 3.76
CA SER A 82 -5.63 1.60 3.11
C SER A 82 -6.47 0.68 2.22
N SER A 83 -7.64 0.25 2.69
CA SER A 83 -8.55 -0.60 1.93
C SER A 83 -9.03 0.11 0.65
N LEU A 84 -9.42 1.38 0.75
CA LEU A 84 -9.81 2.19 -0.41
C LEU A 84 -8.68 2.30 -1.45
N LEU A 85 -7.45 2.56 -1.01
CA LEU A 85 -6.29 2.67 -1.90
C LEU A 85 -5.96 1.33 -2.55
N VAL A 86 -6.03 0.22 -1.81
CA VAL A 86 -5.82 -1.14 -2.33
C VAL A 86 -6.88 -1.49 -3.39
N ASP A 87 -8.15 -1.18 -3.15
CA ASP A 87 -9.22 -1.44 -4.13
C ASP A 87 -9.01 -0.64 -5.42
N ARG A 88 -8.63 0.63 -5.27
CA ARG A 88 -8.35 1.51 -6.40
C ARG A 88 -7.14 1.05 -7.21
N LEU A 89 -6.04 0.71 -6.55
CA LEU A 89 -4.85 0.13 -7.19
C LEU A 89 -5.19 -1.21 -7.86
N SER A 90 -6.01 -2.03 -7.22
CA SER A 90 -6.45 -3.30 -7.78
C SER A 90 -7.24 -3.12 -9.08
N SER A 91 -8.14 -2.14 -9.11
CA SER A 91 -8.89 -1.77 -10.32
C SER A 91 -7.98 -1.29 -11.46
N LEU A 92 -7.04 -0.40 -11.16
CA LEU A 92 -6.06 0.10 -12.13
C LEU A 92 -5.20 -1.04 -12.70
N CYS A 93 -4.71 -1.92 -11.83
CA CYS A 93 -3.86 -3.04 -12.19
C CYS A 93 -4.58 -4.12 -13.00
N ARG A 94 -5.89 -4.33 -12.80
CA ARG A 94 -6.69 -5.23 -13.66
C ARG A 94 -6.78 -4.72 -15.09
N ASN A 95 -6.88 -3.40 -15.27
CA ASN A 95 -6.96 -2.77 -16.58
C ASN A 95 -5.58 -2.65 -17.26
N ARG A 96 -4.49 -2.72 -16.48
CA ARG A 96 -3.11 -2.58 -16.97
C ARG A 96 -2.16 -3.58 -16.31
N PRO A 97 -2.30 -4.90 -16.55
CA PRO A 97 -1.53 -5.94 -15.84
C PRO A 97 -0.01 -5.73 -15.89
N GLN A 98 0.49 -5.18 -17.00
CA GLN A 98 1.91 -4.92 -17.20
C GLN A 98 2.53 -3.92 -16.21
N ASP A 99 1.73 -3.00 -15.66
CA ASP A 99 2.18 -1.93 -14.76
C ASP A 99 2.01 -2.32 -13.28
N SER A 100 1.42 -3.50 -13.02
CA SER A 100 0.99 -3.97 -11.70
C SER A 100 2.11 -4.56 -10.83
N HIS A 101 3.33 -4.71 -11.37
CA HIS A 101 4.44 -5.37 -10.68
C HIS A 101 4.91 -4.60 -9.44
N ALA A 102 4.98 -3.27 -9.54
CA ALA A 102 5.36 -2.41 -8.41
C ALA A 102 4.34 -2.50 -7.27
N PHE A 103 3.04 -2.49 -7.62
CA PHE A 103 1.97 -2.63 -6.65
C PHE A 103 1.96 -4.01 -5.97
N ILE A 104 2.10 -5.10 -6.72
CA ILE A 104 2.19 -6.44 -6.12
C ILE A 104 3.41 -6.51 -5.19
N SER A 105 4.56 -6.01 -5.62
CA SER A 105 5.77 -6.02 -4.79
C SER A 105 5.55 -5.25 -3.48
N HIS A 106 4.86 -4.11 -3.54
CA HIS A 106 4.47 -3.35 -2.35
C HIS A 106 3.56 -4.18 -1.43
N LEU A 107 2.47 -4.76 -1.94
CA LEU A 107 1.56 -5.62 -1.16
C LEU A 107 2.31 -6.77 -0.46
N LEU A 108 3.20 -7.46 -1.18
CA LEU A 108 3.93 -8.63 -0.68
C LEU A 108 4.98 -8.30 0.38
N ILE A 109 5.57 -7.10 0.32
CA ILE A 109 6.61 -6.68 1.27
C ILE A 109 5.99 -6.06 2.52
N ARG A 110 4.89 -5.32 2.36
CA ARG A 110 4.40 -4.39 3.40
C ARG A 110 3.07 -4.76 4.01
N CYS A 111 2.26 -5.58 3.35
CA CYS A 111 0.92 -5.92 3.83
C CYS A 111 0.86 -7.36 4.36
N GLU A 112 0.08 -7.56 5.42
CA GLU A 112 -0.36 -8.89 5.79
C GLU A 112 -1.32 -9.43 4.71
N PRO A 113 -1.28 -10.73 4.40
CA PRO A 113 -2.20 -11.31 3.44
C PRO A 113 -3.63 -11.31 4.00
N THR A 114 -4.54 -10.62 3.31
CA THR A 114 -5.99 -10.68 3.52
C THR A 114 -6.62 -11.50 2.40
N GLU A 115 -7.85 -12.00 2.60
CA GLU A 115 -8.55 -12.76 1.56
C GLU A 115 -8.66 -11.99 0.23
N SER A 116 -8.97 -10.69 0.31
CA SER A 116 -9.02 -9.78 -0.85
C SER A 116 -7.66 -9.64 -1.52
N SER A 117 -6.58 -9.43 -0.76
CA SER A 117 -5.25 -9.23 -1.32
C SER A 117 -4.67 -10.52 -1.90
N ILE A 118 -4.96 -11.68 -1.29
CA ILE A 118 -4.63 -13.01 -1.81
C ILE A 118 -5.32 -13.25 -3.15
N SER A 119 -6.64 -13.03 -3.20
CA SER A 119 -7.45 -13.20 -4.41
C SER A 119 -6.97 -12.30 -5.55
N PHE A 120 -6.67 -11.03 -5.23
CA PHE A 120 -6.14 -10.07 -6.19
C PHE A 120 -4.77 -10.50 -6.75
N VAL A 121 -3.80 -10.78 -5.88
CA VAL A 121 -2.44 -11.17 -6.31
C VAL A 121 -2.49 -12.46 -7.13
N SER A 122 -3.27 -13.46 -6.69
CA SER A 122 -3.43 -14.73 -7.43
C SER A 122 -4.04 -14.52 -8.82
N SER A 123 -5.10 -13.70 -8.91
CA SER A 123 -5.73 -13.36 -10.19
C SER A 123 -4.76 -12.66 -11.14
N LEU A 124 -3.93 -11.77 -10.60
CA LEU A 124 -3.02 -10.97 -11.41
C LEU A 124 -1.78 -11.78 -11.84
N LEU A 125 -1.27 -12.67 -11.00
CA LEU A 125 -0.24 -13.65 -11.38
C LEU A 125 -0.73 -14.56 -12.52
N ASN A 126 -1.97 -15.03 -12.44
CA ASN A 126 -2.59 -15.83 -13.50
C ASN A 126 -2.74 -15.03 -14.81
N SER A 127 -3.08 -13.75 -14.73
CA SER A 127 -3.16 -12.86 -15.90
C SER A 127 -1.77 -12.63 -16.51
N LEU A 128 -0.76 -12.34 -15.69
CA LEU A 128 0.62 -12.09 -16.11
C LEU A 128 1.29 -13.35 -16.68
N GLY A 129 1.05 -14.52 -16.10
CA GLY A 129 1.60 -15.80 -16.57
C GLY A 129 1.09 -16.22 -17.95
N ARG A 130 -0.06 -15.69 -18.39
CA ARG A 130 -0.60 -15.88 -19.74
C ARG A 130 -0.01 -14.92 -20.77
N SER A 131 0.70 -13.87 -20.34
CA SER A 131 1.37 -12.93 -21.25
C SER A 131 2.80 -13.42 -21.57
N ILE A 132 3.04 -13.79 -22.83
CA ILE A 132 4.36 -14.20 -23.34
C ILE A 132 5.00 -12.98 -24.03
N PRO A 133 6.28 -12.67 -23.80
CA PRO A 133 7.25 -13.38 -22.96
C PRO A 133 7.11 -13.04 -21.46
N MET A 134 7.33 -14.03 -20.58
CA MET A 134 7.37 -13.83 -19.13
C MET A 134 8.42 -12.77 -18.78
N LYS A 135 7.95 -11.59 -18.36
CA LYS A 135 8.82 -10.47 -17.98
C LYS A 135 9.62 -10.87 -16.73
N SER A 136 10.90 -10.50 -16.69
CA SER A 136 11.81 -10.67 -15.54
C SER A 136 11.21 -10.19 -14.20
N GLN A 137 10.28 -9.24 -14.29
CA GLN A 137 9.51 -8.68 -13.18
C GLN A 137 8.59 -9.72 -12.50
N LEU A 138 8.00 -10.67 -13.25
CA LEU A 138 7.19 -11.74 -12.67
C LEU A 138 8.04 -12.68 -11.82
N ASN A 139 9.26 -13.00 -12.26
CA ASN A 139 10.22 -13.79 -11.47
C ASN A 139 10.60 -13.09 -10.16
N ALA A 140 10.71 -11.75 -10.15
CA ALA A 140 10.96 -10.98 -8.94
C ALA A 140 9.78 -11.08 -7.95
N VAL A 141 8.54 -10.94 -8.45
CA VAL A 141 7.33 -11.12 -7.64
C VAL A 141 7.23 -12.53 -7.05
N VAL A 142 7.46 -13.57 -7.85
CA VAL A 142 7.46 -14.98 -7.38
C VAL A 142 8.50 -15.20 -6.28
N ARG A 143 9.70 -14.62 -6.44
CA ARG A 143 10.75 -14.68 -5.40
C ARG A 143 10.30 -13.99 -4.10
N LEU A 144 9.64 -12.83 -4.19
CA LEU A 144 9.10 -12.14 -3.02
C LEU A 144 8.04 -12.99 -2.29
N ILE A 145 7.13 -13.64 -3.02
CA ILE A 145 6.11 -14.52 -2.41
C ILE A 145 6.79 -15.69 -1.70
N ARG A 146 7.77 -16.34 -2.34
CA ARG A 146 8.50 -17.47 -1.75
C ARG A 146 9.32 -17.07 -0.52
N GLY A 147 9.81 -15.83 -0.48
CA GLY A 147 10.56 -15.26 0.64
C GLY A 147 9.69 -14.80 1.81
N ASN A 148 8.40 -14.56 1.60
CA ASN A 148 7.47 -14.13 2.65
C ASN A 148 6.59 -15.31 3.11
N GLU A 149 6.90 -15.91 4.27
CA GLU A 149 6.20 -17.10 4.77
C GLU A 149 4.68 -16.95 4.86
N LYS A 150 4.19 -15.75 5.20
CA LYS A 150 2.76 -15.50 5.38
C LYS A 150 2.04 -15.56 4.05
N TRP A 151 2.60 -14.94 3.01
CA TRP A 151 2.05 -14.99 1.66
C TRP A 151 2.22 -16.36 0.99
N ARG A 152 3.37 -17.03 1.20
CA ARG A 152 3.65 -18.38 0.68
C ARG A 152 2.62 -19.43 1.09
N ARG A 153 2.06 -19.32 2.30
CA ARG A 153 1.02 -20.26 2.79
C ARG A 153 -0.32 -20.09 2.07
N ASN A 154 -0.56 -18.92 1.49
CA ASN A 154 -1.86 -18.53 0.95
C ASN A 154 -1.89 -18.46 -0.58
N ILE A 155 -0.74 -18.31 -1.24
CA ILE A 155 -0.65 -18.24 -2.71
C ILE A 155 0.27 -19.34 -3.23
N GLN A 156 -0.25 -20.21 -4.09
CA GLN A 156 0.56 -21.18 -4.83
C GLN A 156 1.17 -20.51 -6.06
N VAL A 157 2.51 -20.52 -6.15
CA VAL A 157 3.29 -19.88 -7.22
C VAL A 157 4.46 -20.71 -7.71
#